data_AF-F4L1J2-F1
#
_entry.id   AF-F4L1J2-F1
#
_cell.length_a   1.000
_cell.length_b   1.000
_cell.length_c   1.000
_cell.angle_alpha   90.00
_cell.angle_beta   90.00
_cell.angle_gamma   90.00
#
_symmetry.space_group_name_H-M   'P 1'
#
loop_
_entity.id
_entity.type
_entity.pdbx_description
1 polymer ?
#
loop_
_entity_poly.entity_id
_entity_poly.type
_entity_poly.pdbx_seq_one_letter_code
_entity_poly.pdbx_strand_id
1 'polypeptide(L)'
;MGFRLIDNQNLATFSLDNAANHPLLKALYLPLMRQESTILIHNVHVDTQLLDIGSRVLGLILPHIAAAYPDESYVASPYGQYVDYGRYETALELGKLLWLNRLANGVFNVLGEICRKAKFDQVVLIDNLLFSTNLYPQKIDYDLAALQQFLLQQFPNRALVFRSICPEVYPEWFQHLKSQGYKAVFSRQVYLLRAHEGAHRLKRALDIDSRLASKQKHLNWTLLDSPSDVELERILDLYNQLYLEKYARLNPQYTLGFLKNLLSEGIIHIKALWHEEKIVAFTGYFILDGVMINPLIGYDRSYPQKEGLYRLLTMETMLEAEKQGLLLNMSSGAAHFKRLRGAQAFLEYNMVYDRHLSFFRRLPWALTRAIAIPTIWLVRRYGL
;
A
#
# COMPACT_ATOMS: atom_id res chain seq x y z
N MET A 1 -12.03 -26.93 11.79
CA MET A 1 -10.56 -27.00 11.70
C MET A 1 -10.00 -25.78 12.41
N GLY A 2 -9.02 -25.96 13.28
CA GLY A 2 -8.48 -24.86 14.10
C GLY A 2 -7.42 -24.06 13.36
N PHE A 3 -7.25 -22.79 13.73
CA PHE A 3 -6.15 -21.97 13.23
C PHE A 3 -4.80 -22.49 13.74
N ARG A 4 -3.78 -22.43 12.89
CA ARG A 4 -2.41 -22.84 13.24
C ARG A 4 -1.42 -21.72 12.95
N LEU A 5 -0.78 -21.22 14.00
CA LEU A 5 0.30 -20.24 13.88
C LEU A 5 1.59 -20.93 13.46
N ILE A 6 2.27 -20.35 12.48
CA ILE A 6 3.52 -20.83 11.92
C ILE A 6 4.58 -19.74 12.09
N ASP A 7 5.68 -20.10 12.75
CA ASP A 7 6.80 -19.22 13.06
C ASP A 7 8.13 -19.91 12.70
N ASN A 8 9.25 -19.27 13.01
CA ASN A 8 10.57 -19.81 12.69
C ASN A 8 10.88 -21.15 13.38
N GLN A 9 10.17 -21.53 14.44
CA GLN A 9 10.39 -22.79 15.16
C GLN A 9 9.72 -23.98 14.46
N ASN A 10 8.58 -23.75 13.80
CA ASN A 10 7.80 -24.80 13.16
C ASN A 10 7.71 -24.70 11.63
N LEU A 11 8.31 -23.65 11.03
CA LEU A 11 8.35 -23.40 9.59
C LEU A 11 8.88 -24.59 8.79
N ALA A 12 9.88 -25.31 9.29
CA ALA A 12 10.47 -26.47 8.61
C ALA A 12 9.47 -27.62 8.38
N THR A 13 8.40 -27.67 9.17
CA THR A 13 7.34 -28.70 9.08
C THR A 13 6.10 -28.23 8.35
N PHE A 14 6.08 -26.96 7.91
CA PHE A 14 4.94 -26.38 7.20
C PHE A 14 5.02 -26.74 5.71
N SER A 15 3.94 -27.35 5.19
CA SER A 15 3.81 -27.63 3.77
C SER A 15 3.01 -26.53 3.07
N LEU A 16 3.54 -26.14 1.93
CA LEU A 16 3.06 -25.07 1.07
C LEU A 16 1.98 -25.52 0.08
N ASP A 17 1.92 -26.81 -0.21
CA ASP A 17 1.26 -27.36 -1.40
C ASP A 17 -0.27 -27.25 -1.37
N ASN A 18 -0.84 -26.94 -0.20
CA ASN A 18 -2.28 -26.85 0.00
C ASN A 18 -2.81 -25.41 0.17
N ALA A 19 -1.95 -24.39 0.15
CA ALA A 19 -2.38 -23.00 0.36
C ALA A 19 -2.86 -22.36 -0.96
N ALA A 20 -4.09 -21.84 -0.99
CA ALA A 20 -4.65 -21.18 -2.17
C ALA A 20 -3.84 -19.96 -2.66
N ASN A 21 -3.07 -19.32 -1.78
CA ASN A 21 -2.21 -18.18 -2.06
C ASN A 21 -0.71 -18.53 -2.05
N HIS A 22 -0.37 -19.79 -2.34
CA HIS A 22 0.98 -20.32 -2.35
C HIS A 22 2.04 -19.45 -3.08
N PRO A 23 1.79 -18.89 -4.28
CA PRO A 23 2.77 -18.02 -4.94
C PRO A 23 3.15 -16.80 -4.09
N LEU A 24 2.18 -16.17 -3.41
CA LEU A 24 2.43 -15.03 -2.54
C LEU A 24 3.24 -15.42 -1.31
N LEU A 25 2.99 -16.60 -0.74
CA LEU A 25 3.79 -17.12 0.39
C LEU A 25 5.26 -17.26 -0.02
N LYS A 26 5.53 -17.82 -1.20
CA LYS A 26 6.89 -17.99 -1.74
C LYS A 26 7.57 -16.67 -2.05
N ALA A 27 6.83 -15.73 -2.65
CA ALA A 27 7.40 -14.46 -3.11
C ALA A 27 7.69 -13.47 -1.98
N LEU A 28 6.84 -13.44 -0.95
CA LEU A 28 6.86 -12.39 0.06
C LEU A 28 7.15 -12.94 1.46
N TYR A 29 6.25 -13.75 2.00
CA TYR A 29 6.27 -14.04 3.44
C TYR A 29 7.37 -15.03 3.83
N LEU A 30 7.63 -16.07 3.04
CA LEU A 30 8.70 -17.02 3.34
C LEU A 30 10.09 -16.37 3.29
N PRO A 31 10.42 -15.53 2.28
CA PRO A 31 11.60 -14.69 2.34
C PRO A 31 11.64 -13.85 3.61
N LEU A 32 10.57 -13.14 3.97
CA LEU A 32 10.53 -12.33 5.20
C LEU A 32 10.71 -13.12 6.50
N MET A 33 10.37 -14.42 6.54
CA MET A 33 10.62 -15.28 7.71
C MET A 33 12.07 -15.78 7.78
N ARG A 34 12.71 -15.97 6.63
CA ARG A 34 14.05 -16.63 6.53
C ARG A 34 15.21 -15.66 6.64
N GLN A 35 14.97 -14.36 6.44
CA GLN A 35 15.98 -13.33 6.43
C GLN A 35 15.43 -12.03 7.01
N GLU A 36 16.31 -11.09 7.36
CA GLU A 36 15.88 -9.78 7.83
C GLU A 36 15.05 -9.06 6.77
N SER A 37 13.97 -8.41 7.20
CA SER A 37 13.06 -7.69 6.30
C SER A 37 13.75 -6.56 5.52
N THR A 38 14.81 -5.98 6.06
CA THR A 38 15.65 -4.93 5.47
C THR A 38 16.41 -5.37 4.22
N ILE A 39 16.60 -6.68 4.04
CA ILE A 39 17.18 -7.26 2.80
C ILE A 39 16.18 -7.14 1.65
N LEU A 40 14.88 -7.09 1.93
CA LEU A 40 13.83 -6.97 0.92
C LEU A 40 13.33 -5.52 0.79
N ILE A 41 13.17 -4.82 1.90
CA ILE A 41 12.72 -3.43 1.93
C ILE A 41 13.51 -2.69 3.00
N HIS A 42 14.43 -1.81 2.61
CA HIS A 42 15.48 -1.26 3.49
C HIS A 42 14.94 -0.56 4.75
N ASN A 43 13.77 0.08 4.66
CA ASN A 43 13.16 0.82 5.75
C ASN A 43 11.92 0.14 6.33
N VAL A 44 11.88 -1.19 6.31
CA VAL A 44 10.83 -1.99 6.98
C VAL A 44 11.52 -2.93 7.95
N HIS A 45 11.28 -2.73 9.25
CA HIS A 45 11.83 -3.55 10.34
C HIS A 45 10.70 -4.33 11.02
N VAL A 46 10.51 -5.59 10.59
CA VAL A 46 9.38 -6.41 11.02
C VAL A 46 9.80 -7.85 11.25
N ASP A 47 9.17 -8.50 12.23
CA ASP A 47 9.07 -9.95 12.25
C ASP A 47 7.89 -10.39 11.38
N THR A 48 7.98 -11.58 10.79
CA THR A 48 6.89 -12.17 10.00
C THR A 48 6.53 -13.54 10.57
N GLN A 49 5.24 -13.78 10.69
CA GLN A 49 4.67 -15.09 11.00
C GLN A 49 3.59 -15.43 9.98
N LEU A 50 3.24 -16.70 9.88
CA LEU A 50 2.15 -17.17 9.02
C LEU A 50 1.01 -17.71 9.89
N LEU A 51 -0.21 -17.58 9.40
CA LEU A 51 -1.39 -18.15 10.05
C LEU A 51 -2.17 -18.98 9.04
N ASP A 52 -2.12 -20.29 9.22
CA ASP A 52 -2.96 -21.21 8.45
C ASP A 52 -4.39 -21.17 9.00
N ILE A 53 -5.32 -20.75 8.12
CA ILE A 53 -6.74 -20.66 8.40
C ILE A 53 -7.57 -21.73 7.69
N GLY A 54 -6.92 -22.75 7.13
CA GLY A 54 -7.52 -23.85 6.40
C GLY A 54 -7.77 -23.52 4.93
N SER A 55 -8.48 -22.43 4.62
CA SER A 55 -8.76 -22.05 3.23
C SER A 55 -7.58 -21.34 2.54
N ARG A 56 -6.72 -20.69 3.34
CA ARG A 56 -5.51 -19.98 2.91
C ARG A 56 -4.58 -19.76 4.09
N VAL A 57 -3.43 -19.14 3.82
CA VAL A 57 -2.45 -18.81 4.84
C VAL A 57 -2.24 -17.30 4.84
N LEU A 58 -2.50 -16.65 5.97
CA LEU A 58 -2.36 -15.20 6.11
C LEU A 58 -0.93 -14.86 6.55
N GLY A 59 -0.37 -13.79 6.00
CA GLY A 59 0.88 -13.23 6.53
C GLY A 59 0.61 -12.28 7.70
N LEU A 60 1.25 -12.51 8.83
CA LEU A 60 1.18 -11.64 9.99
C LEU A 60 2.48 -10.84 10.09
N ILE A 61 2.40 -9.54 9.83
CA ILE A 61 3.53 -8.63 9.95
C ILE A 61 3.51 -8.01 11.34
N LEU A 62 4.62 -8.15 12.06
CA LEU A 62 4.81 -7.71 13.44
C LEU A 62 5.90 -6.63 13.47
N PRO A 63 5.54 -5.35 13.41
CA PRO A 63 6.54 -4.29 13.40
C PRO A 63 7.37 -4.28 14.66
N HIS A 64 8.66 -4.00 14.48
CA HIS A 64 9.53 -3.60 15.57
C HIS A 64 9.07 -2.24 16.10
N ILE A 65 9.34 -1.96 17.37
CA ILE A 65 8.93 -0.68 17.96
C ILE A 65 9.87 0.40 17.40
N ALA A 66 9.32 1.37 16.65
CA ALA A 66 10.06 2.32 15.81
C ALA A 66 10.93 3.35 16.55
N ALA A 67 11.14 3.22 17.86
CA ALA A 67 11.85 4.23 18.64
C ALA A 67 13.33 4.46 18.20
N ALA A 68 13.89 3.57 17.37
CA ALA A 68 15.28 3.62 16.92
C ALA A 68 15.48 3.72 15.40
N TYR A 69 14.43 3.63 14.57
CA TYR A 69 14.58 3.56 13.11
C TYR A 69 14.21 4.89 12.44
N PRO A 70 15.17 5.58 11.79
CA PRO A 70 14.85 6.74 10.96
C PRO A 70 14.15 6.28 9.66
N ASP A 71 13.21 7.09 9.17
CA ASP A 71 12.50 6.89 7.90
C ASP A 71 11.73 5.55 7.77
N GLU A 72 11.24 4.98 8.89
CA GLU A 72 10.43 3.75 8.90
C GLU A 72 9.22 3.85 7.96
N SER A 73 9.04 2.83 7.12
CA SER A 73 8.02 2.88 6.08
C SER A 73 6.61 2.89 6.66
N TYR A 74 5.77 3.79 6.14
CA TYR A 74 4.36 3.85 6.54
C TYR A 74 3.59 2.58 6.19
N VAL A 75 4.12 1.67 5.36
CA VAL A 75 3.45 0.40 5.02
C VAL A 75 3.44 -0.61 6.17
N ALA A 76 4.35 -0.47 7.13
CA ALA A 76 4.49 -1.37 8.26
C ALA A 76 4.38 -0.64 9.61
N SER A 77 4.49 0.68 9.66
CA SER A 77 4.48 1.43 10.91
C SER A 77 3.28 2.38 11.01
N PRO A 78 2.34 2.17 11.96
CA PRO A 78 1.36 3.18 12.34
C PRO A 78 1.99 4.51 12.75
N TYR A 79 3.10 4.49 13.49
CA TYR A 79 3.83 5.71 13.83
C TYR A 79 4.35 6.43 12.58
N GLY A 80 4.99 5.70 11.68
CA GLY A 80 5.44 6.19 10.38
C GLY A 80 4.30 6.80 9.57
N GLN A 81 3.15 6.12 9.51
CA GLN A 81 1.96 6.60 8.78
C GLN A 81 1.34 7.88 9.38
N TYR A 82 1.08 7.91 10.68
CA TYR A 82 0.28 8.97 11.28
C TYR A 82 1.09 10.13 11.86
N VAL A 83 2.35 9.87 12.23
CA VAL A 83 3.22 10.88 12.85
C VAL A 83 4.23 11.40 11.84
N ASP A 84 5.09 10.54 11.31
CA ASP A 84 6.20 11.02 10.47
C ASP A 84 5.72 11.43 9.07
N TYR A 85 4.86 10.63 8.43
CA TYR A 85 4.30 10.97 7.12
C TYR A 85 3.37 12.17 7.22
N GLY A 86 2.54 12.24 8.28
CA GLY A 86 1.72 13.40 8.58
C GLY A 86 2.54 14.67 8.81
N ARG A 87 3.66 14.58 9.54
CA ARG A 87 4.60 15.69 9.75
C ARG A 87 5.22 16.12 8.41
N TYR A 88 5.65 15.16 7.60
CA TYR A 88 6.25 15.41 6.28
C TYR A 88 5.27 16.14 5.35
N GLU A 89 4.04 15.63 5.17
CA GLU A 89 3.03 16.27 4.32
C GLU A 89 2.64 17.66 4.85
N THR A 90 2.48 17.81 6.16
CA THR A 90 2.16 19.11 6.77
C THR A 90 3.27 20.13 6.54
N ALA A 91 4.53 19.72 6.59
CA ALA A 91 5.67 20.60 6.32
C ALA A 91 5.72 21.04 4.85
N LEU A 92 5.33 20.18 3.91
CA LEU A 92 5.23 20.54 2.49
C LEU A 92 4.11 21.58 2.26
N GLU A 93 2.92 21.35 2.81
CA GLU A 93 1.76 22.23 2.60
C GLU A 93 1.91 23.58 3.33
N LEU A 94 2.44 23.57 4.55
CA LEU A 94 2.60 24.77 5.39
C LEU A 94 4.00 25.40 5.27
N GLY A 95 4.87 24.91 4.40
CA GLY A 95 6.27 25.34 4.32
C GLY A 95 6.46 26.86 4.11
N LYS A 96 5.49 27.52 3.45
CA LYS A 96 5.48 28.98 3.26
C LYS A 96 5.02 29.76 4.49
N LEU A 97 4.32 29.12 5.42
CA LEU A 97 3.76 29.72 6.63
C LEU A 97 4.57 29.24 7.85
N LEU A 98 5.80 29.76 7.97
CA LEU A 98 6.81 29.27 8.92
C LEU A 98 6.32 29.14 10.36
N TRP A 99 5.50 30.07 10.85
CA TRP A 99 4.96 30.03 12.21
C TRP A 99 3.94 28.89 12.41
N LEU A 100 3.04 28.67 11.44
CA LEU A 100 2.10 27.54 11.45
C LEU A 100 2.84 26.22 11.33
N ASN A 101 3.87 26.16 10.48
CA ASN A 101 4.71 24.97 10.36
C ASN A 101 5.43 24.66 11.70
N ARG A 102 5.94 25.68 12.41
CA ARG A 102 6.52 25.47 13.77
C ARG A 102 5.49 24.96 14.77
N LEU A 103 4.28 25.53 14.78
CA LEU A 103 3.21 25.06 15.66
C LEU A 103 2.81 23.62 15.34
N ALA A 104 2.63 23.29 14.05
CA ALA A 104 2.32 21.95 13.60
C ALA A 104 3.40 20.94 13.99
N ASN A 105 4.68 21.30 13.84
CA ASN A 105 5.79 20.47 14.31
C ASN A 105 5.76 20.26 15.83
N GLY A 106 5.41 21.28 16.61
CA GLY A 106 5.17 21.14 18.04
C GLY A 106 4.09 20.12 18.36
N VAL A 107 2.96 20.15 17.64
CA VAL A 107 1.88 19.16 17.77
C VAL A 107 2.36 17.76 17.41
N PHE A 108 3.08 17.59 16.30
CA PHE A 108 3.64 16.28 15.91
C PHE A 108 4.72 15.77 16.88
N ASN A 109 5.44 16.64 17.57
CA ASN A 109 6.40 16.23 18.60
C ASN A 109 5.68 15.66 19.82
N VAL A 110 4.63 16.34 20.28
CA VAL A 110 3.80 15.86 21.40
C VAL A 110 3.08 14.57 21.02
N LEU A 111 2.45 14.53 19.85
CA LEU A 111 1.79 13.33 19.34
C LEU A 111 2.78 12.18 19.18
N GLY A 112 3.97 12.45 18.64
CA GLY A 112 5.02 11.46 18.50
C GLY A 112 5.45 10.88 19.85
N GLU A 113 5.61 11.71 20.87
CA GLU A 113 5.97 11.23 22.21
C GLU A 113 4.88 10.37 22.85
N ILE A 114 3.61 10.76 22.68
CA ILE A 114 2.46 9.95 23.12
C ILE A 114 2.49 8.60 22.40
N CYS A 115 2.65 8.58 21.08
CA CYS A 115 2.68 7.37 20.28
C CYS A 115 3.85 6.45 20.67
N ARG A 116 5.05 6.99 20.93
CA ARG A 116 6.21 6.21 21.39
C ARG A 116 5.98 5.60 22.77
N LYS A 117 5.54 6.38 23.75
CA LYS A 117 5.25 5.88 25.11
C LYS A 117 4.13 4.85 25.11
N ALA A 118 3.13 5.04 24.25
CA ALA A 118 2.05 4.11 24.04
C ALA A 118 2.44 2.93 23.12
N LYS A 119 3.69 2.85 22.63
CA LYS A 119 4.24 1.87 21.66
C LYS A 119 3.30 1.60 20.48
N PHE A 120 2.94 2.66 19.77
CA PHE A 120 1.91 2.67 18.74
C PHE A 120 2.12 1.62 17.62
N ASP A 121 3.37 1.28 17.31
CA ASP A 121 3.73 0.26 16.32
C ASP A 121 3.62 -1.19 16.82
N GLN A 122 3.38 -1.41 18.11
CA GLN A 122 3.19 -2.76 18.64
C GLN A 122 1.78 -3.24 18.25
N VAL A 123 1.67 -3.68 17.00
CA VAL A 123 0.47 -4.17 16.31
C VAL A 123 0.74 -5.53 15.66
N VAL A 124 -0.33 -6.19 15.23
CA VAL A 124 -0.32 -7.26 14.24
C VAL A 124 -0.99 -6.70 12.99
N LEU A 125 -0.24 -6.54 11.90
CA LEU A 125 -0.81 -6.20 10.60
C LEU A 125 -1.20 -7.51 9.91
N ILE A 126 -2.49 -7.72 9.74
CA ILE A 126 -3.06 -8.98 9.26
C ILE A 126 -3.13 -8.96 7.74
N ASP A 127 -2.53 -9.97 7.12
CA ASP A 127 -2.42 -10.18 5.67
C ASP A 127 -1.85 -8.96 4.92
N ASN A 128 -0.79 -8.35 5.48
CA ASN A 128 -0.19 -7.15 4.92
C ASN A 128 0.87 -7.47 3.85
N LEU A 129 0.61 -7.06 2.61
CA LEU A 129 1.44 -7.27 1.43
C LEU A 129 2.66 -6.33 1.35
N LEU A 130 2.79 -5.39 2.29
CA LEU A 130 3.84 -4.35 2.31
C LEU A 130 3.81 -3.40 1.10
N PHE A 131 2.70 -3.40 0.34
CA PHE A 131 2.41 -2.38 -0.66
C PHE A 131 1.76 -1.13 -0.05
N SER A 132 1.78 -0.04 -0.80
CA SER A 132 1.10 1.21 -0.42
C SER A 132 -0.40 1.02 -0.24
N THR A 133 -1.02 0.22 -1.11
CA THR A 133 -2.41 -0.26 -1.01
C THR A 133 -2.39 -1.75 -0.73
N ASN A 134 -3.04 -2.19 0.35
CA ASN A 134 -3.22 -3.62 0.62
C ASN A 134 -4.49 -4.15 -0.08
N LEU A 135 -4.42 -5.33 -0.70
CA LEU A 135 -5.58 -6.01 -1.28
C LEU A 135 -5.96 -7.23 -0.45
N TYR A 136 -7.25 -7.53 -0.43
CA TYR A 136 -7.84 -8.74 0.15
C TYR A 136 -8.72 -9.44 -0.88
N PRO A 137 -9.07 -10.72 -0.66
CA PRO A 137 -10.18 -11.35 -1.37
C PRO A 137 -11.47 -10.54 -1.21
N GLN A 138 -12.32 -10.53 -2.22
CA GLN A 138 -13.62 -9.86 -2.19
C GLN A 138 -14.55 -10.49 -1.15
N LYS A 139 -14.50 -11.82 -1.03
CA LYS A 139 -15.31 -12.59 -0.07
C LYS A 139 -14.48 -13.05 1.11
N ILE A 140 -15.10 -13.04 2.28
CA ILE A 140 -14.51 -13.62 3.48
C ILE A 140 -14.92 -15.10 3.53
N ASP A 141 -13.94 -15.99 3.43
CA ASP A 141 -14.12 -17.45 3.39
C ASP A 141 -13.82 -18.14 4.74
N TYR A 142 -13.66 -17.36 5.81
CA TYR A 142 -13.35 -17.84 7.15
C TYR A 142 -14.05 -17.03 8.25
N ASP A 143 -14.15 -17.61 9.44
CA ASP A 143 -14.77 -16.95 10.59
C ASP A 143 -13.83 -15.88 11.18
N LEU A 144 -14.11 -14.61 10.85
CA LEU A 144 -13.35 -13.47 11.39
C LEU A 144 -13.47 -13.34 12.92
N ALA A 145 -14.57 -13.79 13.54
CA ALA A 145 -14.77 -13.67 14.98
C ALA A 145 -13.88 -14.69 15.70
N ALA A 146 -13.86 -15.92 15.19
CA ALA A 146 -12.93 -16.94 15.64
C ALA A 146 -11.47 -16.48 15.42
N LEU A 147 -11.15 -15.90 14.24
CA LEU A 147 -9.81 -15.39 13.94
C LEU A 147 -9.41 -14.32 14.97
N GLN A 148 -10.30 -13.36 15.24
CA GLN A 148 -10.05 -12.32 16.23
C GLN A 148 -9.75 -12.94 17.60
N GLN A 149 -10.57 -13.88 18.07
CA GLN A 149 -10.36 -14.53 19.37
C GLN A 149 -9.00 -15.23 19.44
N PHE A 150 -8.64 -15.96 18.39
CA PHE A 150 -7.35 -16.63 18.30
C PHE A 150 -6.19 -15.63 18.35
N LEU A 151 -6.23 -14.57 17.53
CA LEU A 151 -5.18 -13.56 17.51
C LEU A 151 -5.05 -12.80 18.83
N LEU A 152 -6.15 -12.57 19.54
CA LEU A 152 -6.12 -11.95 20.87
C LEU A 152 -5.44 -12.84 21.93
N GLN A 153 -5.57 -14.16 21.80
CA GLN A 153 -4.86 -15.10 22.67
C GLN A 153 -3.38 -15.16 22.35
N GLN A 154 -3.01 -15.17 21.07
CA GLN A 154 -1.61 -15.22 20.63
C GLN A 154 -0.86 -13.89 20.85
N PHE A 155 -1.55 -12.76 20.68
CA PHE A 155 -0.94 -11.43 20.72
C PHE A 155 -1.67 -10.48 21.70
N PRO A 156 -1.75 -10.81 23.01
CA PRO A 156 -2.56 -10.08 24.00
C PRO A 156 -2.08 -8.64 24.26
N ASN A 157 -0.92 -8.26 23.74
CA ASN A 157 -0.32 -6.93 23.91
C ASN A 157 -0.25 -6.11 22.61
N ARG A 158 -0.79 -6.60 21.50
CA ARG A 158 -0.75 -5.95 20.18
C ARG A 158 -2.14 -5.59 19.68
N ALA A 159 -2.31 -4.40 19.11
CA ALA A 159 -3.55 -4.09 18.41
C ALA A 159 -3.61 -4.90 17.10
N LEU A 160 -4.81 -5.34 16.70
CA LEU A 160 -5.01 -6.02 15.42
C LEU A 160 -5.38 -5.00 14.35
N VAL A 161 -4.76 -5.08 13.18
CA VAL A 161 -4.95 -4.08 12.11
C VAL A 161 -5.09 -4.75 10.75
N PHE A 162 -6.23 -4.51 10.09
CA PHE A 162 -6.38 -4.69 8.65
C PHE A 162 -6.17 -3.34 7.96
N ARG A 163 -5.14 -3.24 7.10
CA ARG A 163 -4.83 -2.01 6.35
C ARG A 163 -5.73 -1.84 5.14
N SER A 164 -5.84 -0.61 4.64
CA SER A 164 -6.38 -0.31 3.31
C SER A 164 -7.80 -0.81 3.00
N ILE A 165 -8.68 -0.88 4.01
CA ILE A 165 -10.10 -1.22 3.79
C ILE A 165 -10.83 0.01 3.24
N CYS A 166 -11.14 -0.03 1.95
CA CYS A 166 -12.02 0.94 1.28
C CYS A 166 -13.43 0.35 1.20
N PRO A 167 -14.46 0.95 1.83
CA PRO A 167 -15.82 0.40 1.86
C PRO A 167 -16.42 0.16 0.47
N GLU A 168 -16.02 0.94 -0.53
CA GLU A 168 -16.50 0.80 -1.91
C GLU A 168 -15.85 -0.33 -2.68
N VAL A 169 -14.70 -0.84 -2.22
CA VAL A 169 -14.05 -2.05 -2.74
C VAL A 169 -14.43 -3.25 -1.90
N TYR A 170 -14.48 -3.11 -0.57
CA TYR A 170 -14.64 -4.19 0.39
C TYR A 170 -15.79 -3.92 1.38
N PRO A 171 -17.06 -3.85 0.91
CA PRO A 171 -18.19 -3.52 1.76
C PRO A 171 -18.43 -4.57 2.85
N GLU A 172 -18.29 -5.86 2.52
CA GLU A 172 -18.48 -6.97 3.46
C GLU A 172 -17.45 -6.92 4.59
N TRP A 173 -16.16 -6.80 4.26
CA TRP A 173 -15.07 -6.62 5.24
C TRP A 173 -15.32 -5.43 6.15
N PHE A 174 -15.66 -4.27 5.57
CA PHE A 174 -15.88 -3.08 6.37
C PHE A 174 -17.01 -3.27 7.38
N GLN A 175 -18.16 -3.80 6.95
CA GLN A 175 -19.31 -4.01 7.85
C GLN A 175 -19.04 -5.10 8.89
N HIS A 176 -18.41 -6.20 8.51
CA HIS A 176 -18.12 -7.31 9.43
C HIS A 176 -17.09 -6.92 10.49
N LEU A 177 -15.99 -6.26 10.10
CA LEU A 177 -15.00 -5.77 11.07
C LEU A 177 -15.63 -4.72 12.00
N LYS A 178 -16.50 -3.84 11.46
CA LYS A 178 -17.25 -2.87 12.29
C LYS A 178 -18.15 -3.55 13.32
N SER A 179 -18.88 -4.59 12.94
CA SER A 179 -19.78 -5.32 13.85
C SER A 179 -19.01 -6.04 14.97
N GLN A 180 -17.79 -6.48 14.69
CA GLN A 180 -16.88 -7.07 15.68
C GLN A 180 -16.17 -6.05 16.60
N GLY A 181 -16.43 -4.76 16.38
CA GLY A 181 -15.94 -3.69 17.24
C GLY A 181 -14.61 -3.08 16.81
N TYR A 182 -14.11 -3.40 15.61
CA TYR A 182 -13.01 -2.66 15.00
C TYR A 182 -13.43 -1.21 14.75
N LYS A 183 -12.50 -0.29 14.96
CA LYS A 183 -12.66 1.12 14.61
C LYS A 183 -12.03 1.40 13.26
N ALA A 184 -12.75 2.15 12.44
CA ALA A 184 -12.21 2.73 11.22
C ALA A 184 -11.34 3.93 11.59
N VAL A 185 -10.04 3.81 11.35
CA VAL A 185 -9.05 4.88 11.43
C VAL A 185 -8.75 5.33 10.01
N PHE A 186 -8.94 6.60 9.70
CA PHE A 186 -8.71 7.12 8.35
C PHE A 186 -7.27 6.89 7.94
N SER A 187 -7.05 6.20 6.82
CA SER A 187 -5.73 5.96 6.26
C SER A 187 -5.38 7.09 5.29
N ARG A 188 -6.19 7.23 4.24
CA ARG A 188 -6.01 8.19 3.14
C ARG A 188 -7.23 8.23 2.24
N GLN A 189 -7.20 9.15 1.27
CA GLN A 189 -8.14 9.18 0.17
C GLN A 189 -7.56 8.46 -1.06
N VAL A 190 -8.35 7.60 -1.69
CA VAL A 190 -7.96 6.84 -2.90
C VAL A 190 -8.87 7.17 -4.06
N TYR A 191 -8.39 6.91 -5.28
CA TYR A 191 -9.17 7.12 -6.50
C TYR A 191 -9.41 5.80 -7.20
N LEU A 192 -10.69 5.44 -7.36
CA LEU A 192 -11.10 4.20 -8.01
C LEU A 192 -11.59 4.50 -9.43
N LEU A 193 -11.14 3.70 -10.38
CA LEU A 193 -11.60 3.72 -11.76
C LEU A 193 -12.28 2.40 -12.08
N ARG A 194 -13.58 2.45 -12.39
CA ARG A 194 -14.35 1.30 -12.85
C ARG A 194 -14.06 1.03 -14.33
N ALA A 195 -12.84 0.56 -14.61
CA ALA A 195 -12.35 0.38 -15.98
C ALA A 195 -13.21 -0.62 -16.75
N HIS A 196 -13.75 -1.65 -16.08
CA HIS A 196 -14.71 -2.61 -16.63
C HIS A 196 -16.02 -1.99 -17.14
N GLU A 197 -16.42 -0.80 -16.67
CA GLU A 197 -17.66 -0.13 -17.11
C GLU A 197 -17.46 0.75 -18.36
N GLY A 198 -16.21 1.03 -18.76
CA GLY A 198 -15.89 1.78 -19.99
C GLY A 198 -16.22 3.28 -19.99
N ALA A 199 -16.87 3.82 -18.94
CA ALA A 199 -17.29 5.23 -18.88
C ALA A 199 -16.11 6.23 -18.96
N HIS A 200 -14.90 5.81 -18.62
CA HIS A 200 -13.67 6.61 -18.75
C HIS A 200 -13.29 6.89 -20.20
N ARG A 201 -13.71 6.07 -21.16
CA ARG A 201 -13.46 6.27 -22.60
C ARG A 201 -14.04 7.58 -23.13
N LEU A 202 -15.13 8.03 -22.53
CA LEU A 202 -15.83 9.26 -22.91
C LEU A 202 -15.12 10.52 -22.38
N LYS A 203 -14.10 10.38 -21.54
CA LYS A 203 -13.41 11.53 -20.93
C LYS A 203 -12.44 12.14 -21.93
N ARG A 204 -12.62 13.44 -22.20
CA ARG A 204 -11.73 14.24 -23.05
C ARG A 204 -10.24 14.11 -22.67
N ALA A 205 -9.93 13.94 -21.38
CA ALA A 205 -8.55 13.78 -20.94
C ALA A 205 -7.89 12.51 -21.53
N LEU A 206 -8.64 11.41 -21.68
CA LEU A 206 -8.13 10.18 -22.28
C LEU A 206 -7.89 10.36 -23.77
N ASP A 207 -8.77 11.05 -24.50
CA ASP A 207 -8.55 11.38 -25.91
C ASP A 207 -7.29 12.24 -26.13
N ILE A 208 -7.02 13.20 -25.23
CA ILE A 208 -5.78 13.98 -25.28
C ILE A 208 -4.57 13.07 -25.04
N ASP A 209 -4.65 12.12 -24.10
CA ASP A 209 -3.56 11.18 -23.82
C ASP A 209 -3.32 10.22 -25.00
N SER A 210 -4.38 9.70 -25.62
CA SER A 210 -4.27 8.84 -26.81
C SER A 210 -3.64 9.58 -27.99
N ARG A 211 -4.00 10.86 -28.21
CA ARG A 211 -3.38 11.72 -29.23
C ARG A 211 -1.94 12.10 -28.90
N LEU A 212 -1.59 12.17 -27.62
CA LEU A 212 -0.20 12.34 -27.21
C LEU A 212 0.58 11.06 -27.53
N ALA A 213 0.09 9.90 -27.10
CA ALA A 213 0.72 8.60 -27.33
C ALA A 213 0.96 8.30 -28.81
N SER A 214 0.00 8.62 -29.70
CA SER A 214 0.17 8.40 -31.14
C SER A 214 1.28 9.23 -31.80
N LYS A 215 1.73 10.31 -31.14
CA LYS A 215 2.88 11.13 -31.59
C LYS A 215 4.22 10.57 -31.11
N GLN A 216 4.22 9.72 -30.08
CA GLN A 216 5.43 9.18 -29.45
C GLN A 216 5.95 7.93 -30.15
N LYS A 217 6.22 8.03 -31.46
CA LYS A 217 6.63 6.88 -32.29
C LYS A 217 7.99 6.27 -31.91
N HIS A 218 8.80 7.02 -31.17
CA HIS A 218 10.11 6.56 -30.66
C HIS A 218 9.99 5.82 -29.31
N LEU A 219 8.79 5.75 -28.74
CA LEU A 219 8.53 5.09 -27.46
C LEU A 219 7.75 3.79 -27.67
N ASN A 220 8.20 2.72 -27.03
CA ASN A 220 7.58 1.39 -27.17
C ASN A 220 7.30 0.75 -25.81
N TRP A 221 6.09 0.21 -25.65
CA TRP A 221 5.71 -0.55 -24.46
C TRP A 221 6.04 -2.03 -24.61
N THR A 222 6.59 -2.63 -23.56
CA THR A 222 6.88 -4.06 -23.49
C THR A 222 6.52 -4.59 -22.11
N LEU A 223 5.81 -5.73 -22.06
CA LEU A 223 5.64 -6.50 -20.81
C LEU A 223 6.94 -7.26 -20.54
N LEU A 224 7.48 -7.13 -19.34
CA LEU A 224 8.72 -7.78 -18.95
C LEU A 224 8.41 -9.13 -18.29
N ASP A 225 8.63 -10.21 -19.02
CA ASP A 225 8.40 -11.58 -18.50
C ASP A 225 9.58 -12.09 -17.65
N SER A 226 10.81 -11.74 -18.02
CA SER A 226 12.04 -12.16 -17.32
C SER A 226 13.12 -11.08 -17.46
N PRO A 227 12.93 -9.91 -16.82
CA PRO A 227 13.87 -8.82 -16.93
C PRO A 227 15.22 -9.19 -16.31
N SER A 228 16.29 -8.75 -16.95
CA SER A 228 17.66 -8.81 -16.46
C SER A 228 17.85 -7.92 -15.22
N ASP A 229 18.95 -8.15 -14.50
CA ASP A 229 19.34 -7.34 -13.35
C ASP A 229 19.50 -5.86 -13.71
N VAL A 230 20.07 -5.56 -14.88
CA VAL A 230 20.24 -4.18 -15.38
C VAL A 230 18.90 -3.49 -15.61
N GLU A 231 17.92 -4.19 -16.19
CA GLU A 231 16.57 -3.65 -16.41
C GLU A 231 15.86 -3.39 -15.08
N LEU A 232 15.98 -4.30 -14.13
CA LEU A 232 15.38 -4.16 -12.80
C LEU A 232 16.04 -3.07 -11.96
N GLU A 233 17.36 -2.92 -12.04
CA GLU A 233 18.09 -1.81 -11.43
C GLU A 233 17.61 -0.47 -12.00
N ARG A 234 17.41 -0.39 -13.32
CA ARG A 234 16.85 0.81 -13.95
C ARG A 234 15.41 1.09 -13.51
N ILE A 235 14.58 0.06 -13.38
CA ILE A 235 13.21 0.19 -12.84
C ILE A 235 13.26 0.73 -11.41
N LEU A 236 14.15 0.19 -10.58
CA LEU A 236 14.29 0.61 -9.19
C LEU A 236 14.81 2.04 -9.06
N ASP A 237 15.74 2.45 -9.92
CA ASP A 237 16.19 3.85 -10.02
C ASP A 237 15.01 4.79 -10.36
N LEU A 238 14.22 4.46 -11.37
CA LEU A 238 13.03 5.25 -11.74
C LEU A 238 11.97 5.29 -10.62
N TYR A 239 11.82 4.20 -9.87
CA TYR A 239 10.98 4.15 -8.67
C TYR A 239 11.51 5.11 -7.60
N ASN A 240 12.80 5.04 -7.28
CA ASN A 240 13.43 5.83 -6.23
C ASN A 240 13.35 7.34 -6.52
N GLN A 241 13.61 7.74 -7.78
CA GLN A 241 13.47 9.12 -8.23
C GLN A 241 12.05 9.68 -8.03
N LEU A 242 11.03 8.83 -8.14
CA LEU A 242 9.64 9.22 -7.96
C LEU A 242 9.21 9.14 -6.49
N TYR A 243 9.41 8.01 -5.82
CA TYR A 243 8.86 7.76 -4.50
C TYR A 243 9.72 8.26 -3.35
N LEU A 244 11.04 8.20 -3.48
CA LEU A 244 11.95 8.56 -2.38
C LEU A 244 12.44 10.00 -2.51
N GLU A 245 12.81 10.42 -3.72
CA GLU A 245 13.38 11.75 -3.95
C GLU A 245 12.32 12.84 -4.14
N LYS A 246 11.26 12.57 -4.93
CA LYS A 246 10.20 13.56 -5.18
C LYS A 246 9.15 13.58 -4.06
N TYR A 247 8.76 12.41 -3.57
CA TYR A 247 7.83 12.29 -2.45
C TYR A 247 8.61 12.14 -1.14
N ALA A 248 8.46 11.04 -0.41
CA ALA A 248 9.03 10.90 0.92
C ALA A 248 9.87 9.63 1.05
N ARG A 249 10.99 9.72 1.77
CA ARG A 249 11.81 8.54 2.15
C ARG A 249 11.07 7.52 3.02
N LEU A 250 9.93 7.92 3.57
CA LEU A 250 8.96 7.08 4.28
C LEU A 250 8.18 6.13 3.36
N ASN A 251 8.27 6.27 2.04
CA ASN A 251 7.78 5.26 1.11
C ASN A 251 8.64 3.99 1.22
N PRO A 252 8.12 2.81 0.85
CA PRO A 252 8.88 1.57 0.87
C PRO A 252 10.15 1.68 0.03
N GLN A 253 11.30 1.39 0.62
CA GLN A 253 12.59 1.37 -0.07
C GLN A 253 12.83 -0.06 -0.57
N TYR A 254 12.11 -0.46 -1.61
CA TYR A 254 12.20 -1.80 -2.18
C TYR A 254 13.61 -2.10 -2.69
N THR A 255 13.99 -3.37 -2.65
CA THR A 255 15.28 -3.84 -3.18
C THR A 255 15.09 -4.60 -4.48
N LEU A 256 16.21 -4.83 -5.19
CA LEU A 256 16.24 -5.72 -6.35
C LEU A 256 15.75 -7.13 -5.99
N GLY A 257 16.15 -7.66 -4.83
CA GLY A 257 15.73 -8.98 -4.36
C GLY A 257 14.22 -9.08 -4.15
N PHE A 258 13.59 -8.03 -3.63
CA PHE A 258 12.14 -7.98 -3.48
C PHE A 258 11.41 -8.02 -4.83
N LEU A 259 11.84 -7.20 -5.80
CA LEU A 259 11.24 -7.22 -7.14
C LEU A 259 11.40 -8.59 -7.82
N LYS A 260 12.59 -9.19 -7.71
CA LYS A 260 12.87 -10.53 -8.26
C LYS A 260 11.92 -11.59 -7.69
N ASN A 261 11.74 -11.63 -6.37
CA ASN A 261 10.87 -12.61 -5.73
C ASN A 261 9.40 -12.47 -6.18
N LEU A 262 8.92 -11.23 -6.31
CA LEU A 262 7.55 -10.98 -6.75
C LEU A 262 7.33 -11.32 -8.22
N LEU A 263 8.31 -11.05 -9.09
CA LEU A 263 8.25 -11.39 -10.51
C LEU A 263 8.33 -12.90 -10.74
N SER A 264 9.23 -13.61 -10.06
CA SER A 264 9.44 -15.05 -10.26
C SER A 264 8.20 -15.90 -9.97
N GLU A 265 7.32 -15.41 -9.10
CA GLU A 265 6.07 -16.07 -8.71
C GLU A 265 4.84 -15.41 -9.38
N GLY A 266 5.05 -14.48 -10.32
CA GLY A 266 3.96 -13.80 -11.03
C GLY A 266 3.05 -12.94 -10.16
N ILE A 267 3.55 -12.46 -9.01
CA ILE A 267 2.81 -11.59 -8.10
C ILE A 267 2.71 -10.18 -8.66
N ILE A 268 3.76 -9.67 -9.29
CA ILE A 268 3.72 -8.39 -9.99
C ILE A 268 3.97 -8.59 -11.47
N HIS A 269 3.40 -7.71 -12.27
CA HIS A 269 3.66 -7.61 -13.70
C HIS A 269 4.20 -6.22 -14.00
N ILE A 270 5.27 -6.12 -14.78
CA ILE A 270 5.89 -4.84 -15.12
C ILE A 270 5.82 -4.61 -16.62
N LYS A 271 5.26 -3.46 -17.01
CA LYS A 271 5.35 -2.94 -18.37
C LYS A 271 6.34 -1.78 -18.38
N ALA A 272 7.33 -1.85 -19.26
CA ALA A 272 8.34 -0.81 -19.45
C ALA A 272 8.08 -0.05 -20.75
N LEU A 273 8.35 1.26 -20.71
CA LEU A 273 8.34 2.16 -21.84
C LEU A 273 9.80 2.45 -22.23
N TRP A 274 10.15 2.03 -23.43
CA TRP A 274 11.50 2.10 -23.99
C TRP A 274 11.65 3.30 -24.90
N HIS A 275 12.77 4.00 -24.79
CA HIS A 275 13.31 4.86 -25.84
C HIS A 275 14.64 4.25 -26.26
N GLU A 276 14.70 3.71 -27.49
CA GLU A 276 15.82 2.87 -27.94
C GLU A 276 16.05 1.72 -26.92
N GLU A 277 17.25 1.59 -26.38
CA GLU A 277 17.63 0.55 -25.42
C GLU A 277 17.43 0.98 -23.95
N LYS A 278 16.84 2.16 -23.69
CA LYS A 278 16.68 2.70 -22.34
C LYS A 278 15.23 2.68 -21.89
N ILE A 279 14.98 2.11 -20.71
CA ILE A 279 13.70 2.26 -20.01
C ILE A 279 13.59 3.71 -19.50
N VAL A 280 12.59 4.44 -20.00
CA VAL A 280 12.31 5.85 -19.62
C VAL A 280 11.10 5.97 -18.70
N ALA A 281 10.20 4.99 -18.69
CA ALA A 281 9.13 4.88 -17.70
C ALA A 281 8.73 3.43 -17.52
N PHE A 282 8.03 3.12 -16.43
CA PHE A 282 7.44 1.80 -16.23
C PHE A 282 6.18 1.91 -15.35
N THR A 283 5.37 0.86 -15.42
CA THR A 283 4.21 0.64 -14.56
C THR A 283 4.19 -0.82 -14.11
N GLY A 284 4.04 -1.04 -12.82
CA GLY A 284 4.11 -2.35 -12.17
C GLY A 284 2.88 -2.59 -11.32
N TYR A 285 2.09 -3.60 -11.68
CA TYR A 285 0.77 -3.82 -11.11
C TYR A 285 0.62 -5.19 -10.46
N PHE A 286 -0.29 -5.25 -9.49
CA PHE A 286 -0.74 -6.46 -8.81
C PHE A 286 -2.26 -6.56 -8.92
N ILE A 287 -2.76 -7.78 -9.13
CA ILE A 287 -4.19 -8.07 -9.26
C ILE A 287 -4.58 -9.10 -8.22
N LEU A 288 -5.65 -8.82 -7.49
CA LEU A 288 -6.28 -9.79 -6.60
C LEU A 288 -7.80 -9.66 -6.70
N ASP A 289 -8.44 -10.76 -7.05
CA ASP A 289 -9.90 -10.93 -7.03
C ASP A 289 -10.67 -9.76 -7.66
N GLY A 290 -10.38 -9.48 -8.94
CA GLY A 290 -11.04 -8.44 -9.73
C GLY A 290 -10.55 -7.00 -9.48
N VAL A 291 -9.60 -6.80 -8.57
CA VAL A 291 -9.04 -5.47 -8.25
C VAL A 291 -7.58 -5.40 -8.65
N MET A 292 -7.24 -4.36 -9.42
CA MET A 292 -5.87 -4.03 -9.80
C MET A 292 -5.37 -2.83 -8.98
N ILE A 293 -4.14 -2.92 -8.48
CA ILE A 293 -3.38 -1.79 -7.94
C ILE A 293 -2.09 -1.61 -8.73
N ASN A 294 -1.55 -0.40 -8.69
CA ASN A 294 -0.28 -0.05 -9.33
C ASN A 294 0.72 0.46 -8.29
N PRO A 295 1.31 -0.42 -7.45
CA PRO A 295 2.20 -0.03 -6.36
C PRO A 295 3.59 0.43 -6.84
N LEU A 296 3.96 0.13 -8.09
CA LEU A 296 5.28 0.40 -8.64
C LEU A 296 5.15 1.26 -9.90
N ILE A 297 5.48 2.54 -9.79
CA ILE A 297 5.50 3.47 -10.92
C ILE A 297 6.83 4.20 -10.92
N GLY A 298 7.36 4.50 -12.10
CA GLY A 298 8.52 5.38 -12.22
C GLY A 298 8.65 5.92 -13.63
N TYR A 299 9.26 7.08 -13.74
CA TYR A 299 9.60 7.69 -15.02
C TYR A 299 10.79 8.62 -14.86
N ASP A 300 11.58 8.73 -15.92
CA ASP A 300 12.77 9.57 -15.95
C ASP A 300 12.33 11.03 -15.85
N ARG A 301 12.62 11.64 -14.69
CA ARG A 301 12.17 13.01 -14.39
C ARG A 301 12.94 14.08 -15.17
N SER A 302 14.06 13.70 -15.80
CA SER A 302 14.82 14.57 -16.70
C SER A 302 14.31 14.55 -18.14
N TYR A 303 13.41 13.60 -18.47
CA TYR A 303 12.85 13.47 -19.80
C TYR A 303 12.00 14.70 -20.19
N PRO A 304 11.97 15.12 -21.47
CA PRO A 304 11.24 16.32 -21.86
C PRO A 304 9.76 16.25 -21.46
N GLN A 305 9.30 17.20 -20.65
CA GLN A 305 7.93 17.21 -20.09
C GLN A 305 6.84 17.15 -21.16
N LYS A 306 7.12 17.71 -22.35
CA LYS A 306 6.22 17.69 -23.52
C LYS A 306 5.85 16.27 -23.98
N GLU A 307 6.70 15.28 -23.72
CA GLU A 307 6.45 13.87 -24.09
C GLU A 307 5.49 13.20 -23.10
N GLY A 308 5.30 13.79 -21.92
CA GLY A 308 4.23 13.45 -20.99
C GLY A 308 4.26 12.01 -20.48
N LEU A 309 5.43 11.49 -20.11
CA LEU A 309 5.61 10.11 -19.62
C LEU A 309 4.60 9.69 -18.53
N TYR A 310 4.30 10.58 -17.57
CA TYR A 310 3.29 10.30 -16.53
C TYR A 310 1.87 10.09 -17.09
N ARG A 311 1.52 10.77 -18.18
CA ARG A 311 0.26 10.56 -18.90
C ARG A 311 0.26 9.20 -19.59
N LEU A 312 1.36 8.86 -20.26
CA LEU A 312 1.50 7.58 -20.96
C LEU A 312 1.40 6.39 -20.01
N LEU A 313 2.15 6.39 -18.90
CA LEU A 313 2.09 5.29 -17.93
C LEU A 313 0.73 5.18 -17.24
N THR A 314 0.03 6.31 -17.02
CA THR A 314 -1.31 6.27 -16.41
C THR A 314 -2.30 5.69 -17.40
N MET A 315 -2.26 6.15 -18.66
CA MET A 315 -3.09 5.62 -19.73
C MET A 315 -2.85 4.12 -19.90
N GLU A 316 -1.59 3.69 -19.93
CA GLU A 316 -1.22 2.27 -20.06
C GLU A 316 -1.82 1.42 -18.93
N THR A 317 -1.74 1.90 -17.69
CA THR A 317 -2.33 1.22 -16.52
C THR A 317 -3.86 1.13 -16.65
N MET A 318 -4.52 2.19 -17.11
CA MET A 318 -5.96 2.21 -17.32
C MET A 318 -6.39 1.23 -18.42
N LEU A 319 -5.65 1.20 -19.53
CA LEU A 319 -5.91 0.29 -20.65
C LEU A 319 -5.70 -1.18 -20.24
N GLU A 320 -4.70 -1.47 -19.41
CA GLU A 320 -4.48 -2.83 -18.90
C GLU A 320 -5.62 -3.27 -17.98
N ALA A 321 -6.04 -2.42 -17.04
CA ALA A 321 -7.19 -2.70 -16.17
C ALA A 321 -8.47 -2.93 -16.96
N GLU A 322 -8.69 -2.13 -18.01
CA GLU A 322 -9.82 -2.25 -18.91
C GLU A 322 -9.79 -3.53 -19.74
N LYS A 323 -8.64 -3.85 -20.35
CA LYS A 323 -8.44 -5.09 -21.12
C LYS A 323 -8.78 -6.32 -20.30
N GLN A 324 -8.47 -6.31 -19.01
CA GLN A 324 -8.73 -7.41 -18.07
C GLN A 324 -10.08 -7.32 -17.36
N GLY A 325 -10.89 -6.28 -17.61
CA GLY A 325 -12.21 -6.12 -16.99
C GLY A 325 -12.16 -5.88 -15.48
N LEU A 326 -11.18 -5.11 -14.98
CA LEU A 326 -10.91 -4.95 -13.55
C LEU A 326 -11.44 -3.63 -12.98
N LEU A 327 -11.54 -3.57 -11.65
CA LEU A 327 -11.58 -2.31 -10.89
C LEU A 327 -10.14 -1.85 -10.66
N LEU A 328 -9.78 -0.66 -11.14
CA LEU A 328 -8.45 -0.09 -10.91
C LEU A 328 -8.48 0.83 -9.69
N ASN A 329 -7.77 0.44 -8.62
CA ASN A 329 -7.48 1.31 -7.50
C ASN A 329 -6.18 2.07 -7.79
N MET A 330 -6.32 3.35 -8.17
CA MET A 330 -5.21 4.22 -8.53
C MET A 330 -4.47 4.80 -7.32
N SER A 331 -4.81 4.38 -6.10
CA SER A 331 -4.21 4.89 -4.85
C SER A 331 -4.39 6.42 -4.67
N SER A 332 -3.66 7.01 -3.72
CA SER A 332 -3.68 8.45 -3.42
C SER A 332 -2.87 9.30 -4.41
N GLY A 333 -2.98 10.63 -4.29
CA GLY A 333 -2.20 11.60 -5.09
C GLY A 333 -2.74 11.86 -6.49
N ALA A 334 -2.26 12.94 -7.12
CA ALA A 334 -2.67 13.40 -8.46
C ALA A 334 -4.20 13.49 -8.66
N ALA A 335 -4.91 13.91 -7.60
CA ALA A 335 -6.37 13.95 -7.48
C ALA A 335 -7.09 14.48 -8.74
N HIS A 336 -6.83 15.75 -9.08
CA HIS A 336 -7.42 16.41 -10.24
C HIS A 336 -7.13 15.66 -11.54
N PHE A 337 -5.90 15.18 -11.71
CA PHE A 337 -5.48 14.44 -12.89
C PHE A 337 -6.24 13.11 -13.06
N LYS A 338 -6.45 12.36 -11.97
CA LYS A 338 -7.20 11.10 -11.98
C LYS A 338 -8.70 11.31 -12.21
N ARG A 339 -9.29 12.35 -11.58
CA ARG A 339 -10.71 12.71 -11.78
C ARG A 339 -11.03 13.09 -13.23
N LEU A 340 -10.13 13.83 -13.90
CA LEU A 340 -10.27 14.16 -15.32
C LEU A 340 -10.34 12.92 -16.23
N ARG A 341 -9.81 11.78 -15.77
CA ARG A 341 -9.82 10.48 -16.45
C ARG A 341 -10.92 9.54 -15.96
N GLY A 342 -11.84 10.04 -15.14
CA GLY A 342 -13.02 9.30 -14.69
C GLY A 342 -12.88 8.57 -13.37
N ALA A 343 -11.74 8.68 -12.69
CA ALA A 343 -11.61 8.10 -11.36
C ALA A 343 -12.41 8.89 -10.32
N GLN A 344 -12.98 8.19 -9.34
CA GLN A 344 -13.80 8.74 -8.27
C GLN A 344 -13.08 8.62 -6.93
N ALA A 345 -13.24 9.65 -6.09
CA ALA A 345 -12.59 9.73 -4.80
C ALA A 345 -13.35 8.94 -3.73
N PHE A 346 -12.63 8.11 -2.97
CA PHE A 346 -13.18 7.33 -1.86
C PHE A 346 -12.24 7.35 -0.66
N LEU A 347 -12.79 7.01 0.51
CA LEU A 347 -12.04 6.98 1.76
C LEU A 347 -11.53 5.56 2.03
N GLU A 348 -10.26 5.47 2.38
CA GLU A 348 -9.61 4.23 2.80
C GLU A 348 -9.32 4.28 4.30
N TYR A 349 -9.53 3.16 5.00
CA TYR A 349 -9.34 3.06 6.45
C TYR A 349 -8.40 1.91 6.82
N ASN A 350 -7.66 2.09 7.91
CA ASN A 350 -7.14 0.98 8.69
C ASN A 350 -8.22 0.57 9.70
N MET A 351 -8.64 -0.70 9.66
CA MET A 351 -9.59 -1.27 10.61
C MET A 351 -8.81 -1.82 11.79
N VAL A 352 -8.98 -1.19 12.97
CA VAL A 352 -8.15 -1.46 14.15
C VAL A 352 -8.98 -2.04 15.29
N TYR A 353 -8.51 -3.10 15.92
CA TYR A 353 -9.05 -3.63 17.17
C TYR A 353 -8.02 -3.49 18.30
N ASP A 354 -8.37 -2.72 19.33
CA ASP A 354 -7.47 -2.43 20.46
C ASP A 354 -8.18 -2.46 21.82
N ARG A 355 -9.43 -2.94 21.88
CA ARG A 355 -10.26 -2.87 23.11
C ARG A 355 -9.67 -3.66 24.28
N HIS A 356 -8.92 -4.70 23.99
CA HIS A 356 -8.25 -5.56 24.97
C HIS A 356 -6.99 -4.91 25.59
N LEU A 357 -6.51 -3.79 25.02
CA LEU A 357 -5.33 -3.09 25.50
C LEU A 357 -5.69 -2.05 26.58
N SER A 358 -4.68 -1.66 27.37
CA SER A 358 -4.85 -0.60 28.37
C SER A 358 -5.20 0.75 27.74
N PHE A 359 -5.78 1.65 28.53
CA PHE A 359 -6.20 2.98 28.05
C PHE A 359 -5.08 3.74 27.33
N PHE A 360 -3.86 3.73 27.88
CA PHE A 360 -2.71 4.41 27.29
C PHE A 360 -2.34 3.87 25.90
N ARG A 361 -2.49 2.56 25.68
CA ARG A 361 -2.25 1.91 24.38
C ARG A 361 -3.30 2.26 23.34
N ARG A 362 -4.51 2.60 23.80
CA ARG A 362 -5.67 2.95 22.95
C ARG A 362 -5.71 4.43 22.57
N LEU A 363 -5.06 5.28 23.37
CA LEU A 363 -5.08 6.73 23.21
C LEU A 363 -4.58 7.20 21.82
N PRO A 364 -3.43 6.74 21.29
CA PRO A 364 -2.96 7.17 19.97
C PRO A 364 -4.01 6.96 18.86
N TRP A 365 -4.64 5.79 18.84
CA TRP A 365 -5.68 5.46 17.87
C TRP A 365 -6.96 6.30 18.02
N ALA A 366 -7.29 6.71 19.25
CA ALA A 366 -8.43 7.60 19.48
C ALA A 366 -8.11 9.01 18.98
N LEU A 367 -6.89 9.51 19.23
CA LEU A 367 -6.41 10.80 18.77
C LEU A 367 -6.34 10.88 17.24
N THR A 368 -5.74 9.89 16.57
CA THR A 368 -5.65 9.88 15.11
C THR A 368 -7.03 9.91 14.46
N ARG A 369 -8.01 9.17 15.02
CA ARG A 369 -9.40 9.22 14.56
C ARG A 369 -10.03 10.60 14.75
N ALA A 370 -9.84 11.22 15.91
CA ALA A 370 -10.40 12.54 16.20
C ALA A 370 -9.83 13.62 15.27
N ILE A 371 -8.50 13.61 15.07
CA ILE A 371 -7.79 14.55 14.21
C ILE A 371 -8.23 14.41 12.74
N ALA A 372 -8.58 13.19 12.30
CA ALA A 372 -9.02 12.96 10.93
C ALA A 372 -10.47 13.42 10.63
N ILE A 373 -11.30 13.73 11.64
CA ILE A 373 -12.72 14.09 11.43
C ILE A 373 -12.89 15.26 10.44
N PRO A 374 -12.19 16.40 10.61
CA PRO A 374 -12.31 17.52 9.67
C PRO A 374 -11.88 17.14 8.25
N THR A 375 -10.79 16.38 8.11
CA THR A 375 -10.30 15.90 6.80
C THR A 375 -11.32 15.01 6.11
N ILE A 376 -11.90 14.05 6.83
CA ILE A 376 -12.96 13.17 6.31
C ILE A 376 -14.16 13.99 5.84
N TRP A 377 -14.58 14.98 6.63
CA TRP A 377 -15.70 15.85 6.27
C TRP A 377 -15.40 16.67 5.01
N LEU A 378 -14.21 17.27 4.90
CA LEU A 378 -13.78 18.03 3.73
C LEU A 378 -13.76 17.15 2.47
N VAL A 379 -13.16 15.96 2.58
CA VAL A 379 -13.10 14.99 1.49
C VAL A 379 -14.51 14.61 1.02
N ARG A 380 -15.42 14.28 1.95
CA ARG A 380 -16.80 13.90 1.60
C ARG A 380 -17.59 15.05 0.98
N ARG A 381 -17.43 16.28 1.50
CA ARG A 381 -18.20 17.44 1.05
C ARG A 381 -17.76 17.94 -0.32
N TYR A 382 -16.46 17.91 -0.59
CA TYR A 382 -15.89 18.58 -1.77
C TYR A 382 -15.27 17.61 -2.80
N GLY A 383 -15.25 16.30 -2.51
CA GLY A 383 -14.66 15.30 -3.40
C GLY A 383 -13.19 15.60 -3.73
N LEU A 384 -12.46 16.11 -2.72
CA LEU A 384 -11.12 16.69 -2.88
C LEU A 384 -10.11 15.75 -3.55
#